data_AF-A0A1Y1BHN6-F1
#
_entry.id   AF-A0A1Y1BHN6-F1
#
_cell.length_a   1.000
_cell.length_b   1.000
_cell.length_c   1.000
_cell.angle_alpha   90.00
_cell.angle_beta   90.00
_cell.angle_gamma   90.00
#
_symmetry.space_group_name_H-M   'P 1'
#
loop_
_entity.id
_entity.type
_entity.pdbx_description
1 polymer ?
#
loop_
_entity_poly.entity_id
_entity_poly.type
_entity_poly.pdbx_seq_one_letter_code
_entity_poly.pdbx_strand_id
1 'polypeptide(L)'
;MCVAIGLLTACGKSDQPTTGTPVSNTNAPTVAALPFTIEGASLSDMFQNNLKFAKVQVGVNGGSAAQWSATSIAIAEKVATFGADSVEVSVRRNEVTQSHGDRFREVAHVYYSPNPSHSVWDDKEKWKVLQADAAHLSTQQDVNIYDEFSDLNQKLIDKGMDDNAADQKAGAVIAKKYHLPKEWRLPIGNVLKDVSRDAMNVDVEPANDGLAALDRCLNGKIVRMMTTCS
;
A
#
# COMPACT_ATOMS: atom_id res chain seq x y z
N MET A 1 -45.32 6.16 -55.76
CA MET A 1 -44.54 7.11 -54.95
C MET A 1 -43.34 6.37 -54.39
N CYS A 2 -42.13 6.88 -54.65
CA CYS A 2 -40.84 6.47 -54.09
C CYS A 2 -40.90 6.41 -52.54
N VAL A 3 -40.10 5.64 -51.81
CA VAL A 3 -38.62 5.63 -51.72
C VAL A 3 -38.17 4.32 -51.03
N ALA A 4 -36.97 3.86 -51.42
CA ALA A 4 -36.23 2.73 -50.84
C ALA A 4 -35.34 3.14 -49.64
N ILE A 5 -34.71 2.15 -49.00
CA ILE A 5 -33.50 2.22 -48.12
C ILE A 5 -33.83 2.57 -46.64
N GLY A 6 -33.30 1.89 -45.62
CA GLY A 6 -32.30 0.83 -45.59
C GLY A 6 -32.08 0.29 -44.16
N LEU A 7 -31.42 -0.88 -44.10
CA LEU A 7 -30.82 -1.45 -42.91
C LEU A 7 -29.80 -0.48 -42.29
N LEU A 8 -29.90 -0.23 -40.99
CA LEU A 8 -28.76 0.14 -40.15
C LEU A 8 -28.81 -0.65 -38.83
N THR A 9 -28.04 -1.73 -38.84
CA THR A 9 -27.34 -2.28 -37.68
C THR A 9 -26.67 -1.17 -36.88
N ALA A 10 -27.01 -1.06 -35.60
CA ALA A 10 -26.15 -0.43 -34.62
C ALA A 10 -25.83 -1.47 -33.54
N CYS A 11 -24.76 -2.24 -33.79
CA CYS A 11 -23.97 -2.80 -32.70
C CYS A 11 -23.49 -1.62 -31.87
N GLY A 12 -24.15 -1.37 -30.74
CA GLY A 12 -23.65 -0.47 -29.72
C GLY A 12 -22.27 -0.97 -29.33
N LYS A 13 -21.25 -0.19 -29.68
CA LYS A 13 -19.89 -0.38 -29.20
C LYS A 13 -19.97 -0.47 -27.67
N SER A 14 -19.69 -1.66 -27.16
CA SER A 14 -19.29 -1.81 -25.77
C SER A 14 -18.06 -0.93 -25.60
N ASP A 15 -18.20 0.17 -24.87
CA ASP A 15 -17.06 0.92 -24.32
C ASP A 15 -16.38 0.00 -23.31
N GLN A 16 -15.54 -0.87 -23.85
CA GLN A 16 -14.60 -1.67 -23.11
C GLN A 16 -13.67 -0.65 -22.42
N PRO A 17 -13.56 -0.66 -21.08
CA PRO A 17 -12.62 0.22 -20.41
C PRO A 17 -11.25 -0.09 -20.99
N THR A 18 -10.61 0.92 -21.55
CA THR A 18 -9.25 0.85 -22.08
C THR A 18 -8.35 0.36 -20.95
N THR A 19 -8.09 -0.94 -20.95
CA THR A 19 -7.03 -1.57 -20.18
C THR A 19 -5.74 -0.91 -20.67
N GLY A 20 -5.29 0.10 -19.93
CA GLY A 20 -4.07 0.82 -20.25
C GLY A 20 -2.92 -0.18 -20.34
N THR A 21 -2.25 -0.21 -21.48
CA THR A 21 -0.99 -0.92 -21.66
C THR A 21 -0.03 -0.49 -20.54
N PRO A 22 0.75 -1.41 -19.94
CA PRO A 22 1.71 -1.05 -18.90
C PRO A 22 2.58 0.12 -19.36
N VAL A 23 2.74 1.12 -18.49
CA VAL A 23 3.60 2.27 -18.81
C VAL A 23 5.03 1.76 -18.91
N SER A 24 5.56 1.77 -20.13
CA SER A 24 6.95 1.40 -20.42
C SER A 24 7.73 2.65 -20.81
N ASN A 25 8.69 3.02 -19.97
CA ASN A 25 9.67 4.07 -20.22
C ASN A 25 10.96 3.44 -20.74
N THR A 26 11.31 3.68 -22.00
CA THR A 26 12.47 3.07 -22.69
C THR A 26 13.81 3.34 -22.00
N ASN A 27 13.90 4.37 -21.14
CA ASN A 27 15.13 4.76 -20.44
C ASN A 27 15.16 4.31 -18.97
N ALA A 28 14.08 3.72 -18.44
CA ALA A 28 14.01 3.27 -17.06
C ALA A 28 14.46 1.81 -16.92
N PRO A 29 15.13 1.43 -15.82
CA PRO A 29 15.43 0.03 -15.54
C PRO A 29 14.15 -0.78 -15.36
N THR A 30 14.15 -2.02 -15.82
CA THR A 30 13.11 -2.99 -15.49
C THR A 30 13.35 -3.56 -14.10
N VAL A 31 12.35 -3.49 -13.24
CA VAL A 31 12.39 -3.92 -11.85
C VAL A 31 11.30 -4.96 -11.63
N ALA A 32 11.71 -6.11 -11.12
CA ALA A 32 10.81 -7.21 -10.80
C ALA A 32 9.90 -6.86 -9.61
N ALA A 33 8.58 -7.01 -9.80
CA ALA A 33 7.65 -7.12 -8.69
C ALA A 33 7.90 -8.44 -7.94
N LEU A 34 7.78 -8.41 -6.61
CA LEU A 34 8.04 -9.57 -5.75
C LEU A 34 6.81 -10.49 -5.70
N PRO A 35 7.01 -11.80 -5.51
CA PRO A 35 5.96 -12.66 -4.98
C PRO A 35 5.44 -12.10 -3.64
N PHE A 36 4.14 -12.14 -3.44
CA PHE A 36 3.50 -11.57 -2.24
C PHE A 36 2.34 -12.44 -1.74
N THR A 37 2.00 -12.25 -0.46
CA THR A 37 0.82 -12.83 0.18
C THR A 37 -0.18 -11.71 0.48
N ILE A 38 -1.47 -11.96 0.28
CA ILE A 38 -2.52 -10.97 0.55
C ILE A 38 -2.80 -10.95 2.05
N GLU A 39 -2.59 -9.81 2.71
CA GLU A 39 -2.96 -9.61 4.13
C GLU A 39 -4.38 -9.07 4.25
N GLY A 40 -4.80 -8.24 3.29
CA GLY A 40 -6.14 -7.69 3.22
C GLY A 40 -6.43 -7.09 1.86
N ALA A 41 -7.65 -7.27 1.36
CA ALA A 41 -8.11 -6.64 0.14
C ALA A 41 -9.58 -6.22 0.30
N SER A 42 -9.92 -5.04 -0.20
CA SER A 42 -11.28 -4.53 -0.23
C SER A 42 -11.49 -3.67 -1.46
N LEU A 43 -12.71 -3.74 -2.01
CA LEU A 43 -13.21 -2.90 -3.08
C LEU A 43 -14.59 -2.41 -2.65
N SER A 44 -14.74 -1.10 -2.51
CA SER A 44 -15.96 -0.43 -2.05
C SER A 44 -16.49 0.48 -3.14
N ASP A 45 -17.79 0.40 -3.41
CA ASP A 45 -18.56 1.28 -4.29
C ASP A 45 -19.33 2.38 -3.54
N MET A 46 -19.21 2.41 -2.21
CA MET A 46 -19.94 3.32 -1.32
C MET A 46 -19.08 4.46 -0.78
N PHE A 47 -17.94 4.75 -1.38
CA PHE A 47 -17.16 5.91 -0.97
C PHE A 47 -17.89 7.20 -1.36
N GLN A 48 -17.64 8.29 -0.62
CA GLN A 48 -18.34 9.56 -0.81
C GLN A 48 -18.41 9.95 -2.30
N ASN A 49 -19.58 10.41 -2.77
CA ASN A 49 -19.85 10.80 -4.16
C ASN A 49 -19.85 9.66 -5.21
N ASN A 50 -20.18 8.42 -4.82
CA ASN A 50 -20.21 7.23 -5.69
C ASN A 50 -18.83 6.85 -6.27
N LEU A 51 -17.76 7.22 -5.57
CA LEU A 51 -16.40 6.83 -5.95
C LEU A 51 -16.12 5.39 -5.53
N LYS A 52 -15.51 4.61 -6.43
CA LYS A 52 -15.03 3.26 -6.15
C LYS A 52 -13.63 3.30 -5.59
N PHE A 53 -13.47 2.86 -4.35
CA PHE A 53 -12.19 2.82 -3.67
C PHE A 53 -11.73 1.38 -3.43
N ALA A 54 -10.49 1.08 -3.78
CA ALA A 54 -9.85 -0.19 -3.47
C ALA A 54 -8.71 0.02 -2.49
N LYS A 55 -8.62 -0.84 -1.47
CA LYS A 55 -7.49 -0.89 -0.55
C LYS A 55 -6.94 -2.30 -0.49
N VAL A 56 -5.64 -2.43 -0.72
CA VAL A 56 -4.93 -3.71 -0.71
C VAL A 56 -3.69 -3.63 0.17
N GLN A 57 -3.49 -4.65 0.99
CA GLN A 57 -2.36 -4.82 1.89
C GLN A 57 -1.74 -6.19 1.60
N VAL A 58 -0.44 -6.21 1.35
CA VAL A 58 0.29 -7.44 1.03
C VAL A 58 1.57 -7.56 1.85
N GLY A 59 1.96 -8.81 2.09
CA GLY A 59 3.21 -9.20 2.72
C GLY A 59 4.22 -9.72 1.69
N VAL A 60 5.47 -9.28 1.77
CA VAL A 60 6.60 -9.74 0.94
C VAL A 60 7.74 -10.26 1.82
N ASN A 61 8.60 -11.09 1.22
CA ASN A 61 9.83 -11.58 1.85
C ASN A 61 11.04 -10.96 1.13
N GLY A 62 11.87 -10.19 1.85
CA GLY A 62 13.08 -9.59 1.28
C GLY A 62 12.82 -8.58 0.16
N GLY A 63 13.78 -8.45 -0.76
CA GLY A 63 13.74 -7.50 -1.87
C GLY A 63 14.42 -6.17 -1.59
N SER A 64 14.57 -5.36 -2.63
CA SER A 64 15.11 -4.00 -2.58
C SER A 64 14.00 -2.94 -2.60
N ALA A 65 14.34 -1.69 -2.26
CA ALA A 65 13.41 -0.57 -2.29
C ALA A 65 12.66 -0.43 -3.63
N ALA A 66 13.39 -0.57 -4.74
CA ALA A 66 12.78 -0.53 -6.07
C ALA A 66 11.80 -1.69 -6.29
N GLN A 67 12.13 -2.91 -5.82
CA GLN A 67 11.24 -4.07 -5.96
C GLN A 67 9.97 -3.93 -5.11
N TRP A 68 10.05 -3.34 -3.91
CA TRP A 68 8.85 -3.05 -3.11
C TRP A 68 7.92 -2.07 -3.83
N SER A 69 8.47 -1.00 -4.41
CA SER A 69 7.73 -0.05 -5.24
C SER A 69 7.14 -0.69 -6.49
N ALA A 70 7.92 -1.50 -7.21
CA ALA A 70 7.44 -2.24 -8.38
C ALA A 70 6.27 -3.17 -8.02
N THR A 71 6.33 -3.81 -6.84
CA THR A 71 5.26 -4.68 -6.33
C THR A 71 3.98 -3.91 -6.06
N SER A 72 4.05 -2.77 -5.35
CA SER A 72 2.87 -1.95 -5.06
C SER A 72 2.24 -1.37 -6.33
N ILE A 73 3.07 -0.96 -7.30
CA ILE A 73 2.62 -0.52 -8.63
C ILE A 73 1.89 -1.65 -9.37
N ALA A 74 2.48 -2.84 -9.47
CA ALA A 74 1.89 -3.98 -10.16
C ALA A 74 0.50 -4.32 -9.61
N ILE A 75 0.37 -4.30 -8.28
CA ILE A 75 -0.90 -4.52 -7.58
C ILE A 75 -1.88 -3.39 -7.90
N ALA A 76 -1.46 -2.13 -7.83
CA ALA A 76 -2.33 -0.99 -8.09
C ALA A 76 -2.90 -1.01 -9.52
N GLU A 77 -2.05 -1.29 -10.52
CA GLU A 77 -2.46 -1.42 -11.92
C GLU A 77 -3.44 -2.59 -12.10
N LYS A 78 -3.16 -3.76 -11.49
CA LYS A 78 -4.07 -4.91 -11.54
C LYS A 78 -5.42 -4.60 -10.89
N VAL A 79 -5.41 -3.98 -9.71
CA VAL A 79 -6.65 -3.68 -8.96
C VAL A 79 -7.49 -2.61 -9.65
N ALA A 80 -6.87 -1.65 -10.33
CA ALA A 80 -7.59 -0.67 -11.13
C ALA A 80 -8.44 -1.29 -12.25
N THR A 81 -8.08 -2.50 -12.73
CA THR A 81 -8.89 -3.21 -13.74
C THR A 81 -10.28 -3.62 -13.26
N PHE A 82 -10.55 -3.59 -11.95
CA PHE A 82 -11.89 -3.75 -11.37
C PHE A 82 -12.75 -2.48 -11.42
N GLY A 83 -12.26 -1.43 -12.08
CA GLY A 83 -12.95 -0.15 -12.21
C GLY A 83 -12.92 0.69 -10.94
N ALA A 84 -11.88 0.53 -10.12
CA ALA A 84 -11.64 1.41 -8.98
C ALA A 84 -11.20 2.80 -9.47
N ASP A 85 -11.80 3.83 -8.91
CA ASP A 85 -11.48 5.23 -9.15
C ASP A 85 -10.23 5.68 -8.38
N SER A 86 -9.98 5.02 -7.25
CA SER A 86 -8.82 5.25 -6.40
C SER A 86 -8.37 3.94 -5.77
N VAL A 87 -7.07 3.66 -5.84
CA VAL A 87 -6.44 2.44 -5.31
C VAL A 87 -5.34 2.80 -4.30
N GLU A 88 -5.47 2.30 -3.09
CA GLU A 88 -4.44 2.35 -2.05
C GLU A 88 -3.78 0.96 -1.92
N VAL A 89 -2.45 0.91 -1.99
CA VAL A 89 -1.69 -0.35 -1.83
C VAL A 89 -0.59 -0.16 -0.80
N SER A 90 -0.56 -1.01 0.23
CA SER A 90 0.54 -1.13 1.20
C SER A 90 1.30 -2.44 1.00
N VAL A 91 2.63 -2.37 0.91
CA VAL A 91 3.53 -3.53 0.89
C VAL A 91 4.30 -3.59 2.19
N ARG A 92 4.29 -4.74 2.85
CA ARG A 92 4.85 -4.95 4.19
C ARG A 92 5.81 -6.12 4.21
N ARG A 93 6.84 -6.01 5.04
CA ARG A 93 7.80 -7.08 5.28
C ARG A 93 7.22 -8.13 6.23
N ASN A 94 7.29 -9.40 5.85
CA ASN A 94 6.80 -10.51 6.67
C ASN A 94 7.75 -10.90 7.80
N GLU A 95 9.05 -10.60 7.65
CA GLU A 95 10.08 -10.96 8.63
C GLU A 95 10.02 -10.12 9.92
N VAL A 96 9.33 -8.98 9.89
CA VAL A 96 9.08 -8.16 11.08
C VAL A 96 7.69 -8.47 11.59
N THR A 97 7.59 -8.98 12.81
CA THR A 97 6.32 -9.22 13.50
C THR A 97 6.03 -8.01 14.36
N GLN A 98 4.81 -7.45 14.34
CA GLN A 98 4.49 -6.28 15.14
C GLN A 98 3.21 -6.51 15.94
N SER A 99 3.17 -5.99 17.16
CA SER A 99 1.96 -5.98 17.98
C SER A 99 1.18 -4.67 17.79
N HIS A 100 1.85 -3.57 17.41
CA HIS A 100 1.26 -2.24 17.26
C HIS A 100 1.50 -1.59 15.88
N GLY A 101 0.46 -1.64 15.04
CA GLY A 101 0.32 -0.83 13.81
C GLY A 101 1.32 -1.15 12.69
N ASP A 102 0.92 -0.92 11.43
CA ASP A 102 1.64 -1.45 10.25
C ASP A 102 2.92 -0.72 9.82
N ARG A 103 3.24 0.37 10.49
CA ARG A 103 4.30 1.32 10.10
C ARG A 103 5.73 0.77 10.18
N PHE A 104 6.00 -0.23 11.01
CA PHE A 104 7.34 -0.83 11.13
C PHE A 104 7.62 -1.82 9.99
N ARG A 105 6.56 -2.43 9.47
CA ARG A 105 6.63 -3.41 8.39
C ARG A 105 6.46 -2.78 7.02
N GLU A 106 5.70 -1.69 6.91
CA GLU A 106 5.42 -1.03 5.63
C GLU A 106 6.69 -0.49 4.98
N VAL A 107 6.91 -0.88 3.73
CA VAL A 107 8.11 -0.54 2.95
C VAL A 107 7.82 0.08 1.59
N ALA A 108 6.59 -0.07 1.10
CA ALA A 108 6.10 0.73 -0.01
C ALA A 108 4.61 1.01 0.18
N HIS A 109 4.19 2.17 -0.29
CA HIS A 109 2.81 2.61 -0.27
C HIS A 109 2.50 3.32 -1.57
N VAL A 110 1.38 2.99 -2.21
CA VAL A 110 0.95 3.62 -3.47
C VAL A 110 -0.46 4.13 -3.34
N TYR A 111 -0.66 5.37 -3.80
CA TYR A 111 -1.96 5.90 -4.16
C TYR A 111 -2.01 6.03 -5.69
N TYR A 112 -2.99 5.39 -6.31
CA TYR A 112 -3.18 5.39 -7.76
C TYR A 112 -4.61 5.78 -8.15
N SER A 113 -4.73 6.86 -8.93
CA SER A 113 -6.00 7.35 -9.50
C SER A 113 -5.98 7.14 -11.01
N PRO A 114 -6.62 6.11 -11.57
CA PRO A 114 -6.68 5.93 -13.04
C PRO A 114 -7.23 7.18 -13.74
N ASN A 115 -8.22 7.84 -13.12
CA ASN A 115 -8.72 9.15 -13.49
C ASN A 115 -8.54 10.13 -12.32
N PRO A 116 -7.52 11.02 -12.34
CA PRO A 116 -7.26 11.92 -11.21
C PRO A 116 -8.39 12.91 -10.91
N SER A 117 -9.20 13.26 -11.92
CA SER A 117 -10.38 14.11 -11.73
C SER A 117 -11.52 13.41 -10.96
N HIS A 118 -11.47 12.09 -10.90
CA HIS A 118 -12.44 11.23 -10.23
C HIS A 118 -11.70 10.41 -9.17
N SER A 119 -11.09 11.12 -8.21
CA SER A 119 -10.29 10.53 -7.14
C SER A 119 -10.82 10.94 -5.77
N VAL A 120 -10.72 10.02 -4.80
CA VAL A 120 -11.01 10.28 -3.39
C VAL A 120 -9.97 11.18 -2.72
N TRP A 121 -8.81 11.40 -3.35
CA TRP A 121 -7.75 12.26 -2.84
C TRP A 121 -7.86 13.69 -3.39
N ASP A 122 -7.49 14.66 -2.56
CA ASP A 122 -7.62 16.09 -2.88
C ASP A 122 -6.50 16.62 -3.78
N ASP A 123 -5.33 15.98 -3.78
CA ASP A 123 -4.18 16.39 -4.59
C ASP A 123 -4.38 16.15 -6.10
N LYS A 124 -5.35 15.31 -6.47
CA LYS A 124 -5.68 14.94 -7.86
C LYS A 124 -4.44 14.45 -8.63
N GLU A 125 -3.52 13.80 -7.93
CA GLU A 125 -2.38 13.15 -8.56
C GLU A 125 -2.78 11.79 -9.14
N LYS A 126 -2.20 11.44 -10.29
CA LYS A 126 -2.39 10.10 -10.88
C LYS A 126 -1.68 9.05 -10.05
N TRP A 127 -0.43 9.33 -9.68
CA TRP A 127 0.44 8.42 -8.97
C TRP A 127 1.10 9.16 -7.81
N LYS A 128 1.08 8.53 -6.65
CA LYS A 128 1.97 8.84 -5.54
C LYS A 128 2.57 7.53 -5.05
N VAL A 129 3.85 7.35 -5.32
CA VAL A 129 4.58 6.13 -4.97
C VAL A 129 5.55 6.46 -3.86
N LEU A 130 5.36 5.84 -2.71
CA LEU A 130 6.18 6.03 -1.53
C LEU A 130 6.98 4.76 -1.28
N GLN A 131 8.27 4.91 -0.98
CA GLN A 131 9.16 3.79 -0.68
C GLN A 131 10.01 4.06 0.56
N ALA A 132 10.28 3.02 1.34
CA ALA A 132 11.20 3.09 2.46
C ALA A 132 12.66 3.16 1.97
N ASP A 133 13.50 3.77 2.79
CA ASP A 133 14.95 3.70 2.61
C ASP A 133 15.46 2.34 3.12
N ALA A 134 16.00 1.53 2.20
CA ALA A 134 16.50 0.19 2.51
C ALA A 134 17.64 0.19 3.54
N ALA A 135 18.37 1.30 3.70
CA ALA A 135 19.46 1.41 4.68
C ALA A 135 18.96 1.71 6.11
N HIS A 136 17.70 2.13 6.26
CA HIS A 136 17.13 2.60 7.53
C HIS A 136 15.82 1.88 7.87
N LEU A 137 15.72 0.60 7.51
CA LEU A 137 14.56 -0.20 7.84
C LEU A 137 14.51 -0.55 9.32
N SER A 138 13.30 -0.47 9.87
CA SER A 138 12.99 -0.92 11.22
C SER A 138 13.31 -2.40 11.37
N THR A 139 13.82 -2.77 12.52
CA THR A 139 14.11 -4.15 12.93
C THR A 139 13.05 -4.66 13.89
N GLN A 140 13.07 -5.96 14.18
CA GLN A 140 12.26 -6.52 15.26
C GLN A 140 12.62 -5.89 16.63
N GLN A 141 13.88 -5.50 16.81
CA GLN A 141 14.29 -4.82 18.03
C GLN A 141 13.65 -3.44 18.18
N ASP A 142 13.50 -2.70 17.07
CA ASP A 142 12.82 -1.40 17.08
C ASP A 142 11.35 -1.51 17.48
N VAL A 143 10.66 -2.54 17.00
CA VAL A 143 9.30 -2.88 17.42
C VAL A 143 9.26 -3.16 18.92
N ASN A 144 10.15 -4.03 19.41
CA ASN A 144 10.17 -4.39 20.84
C ASN A 144 10.45 -3.17 21.73
N ILE A 145 11.36 -2.28 21.31
CA ILE A 145 11.64 -1.01 22.01
C ILE A 145 10.37 -0.14 22.05
N TYR A 146 9.67 -0.01 20.93
CA TYR A 146 8.45 0.78 20.85
C TYR A 146 7.34 0.22 21.74
N ASP A 147 7.08 -1.08 21.65
CA ASP A 147 6.01 -1.75 22.38
C ASP A 147 6.24 -1.62 23.90
N GLU A 148 7.46 -1.93 24.37
CA GLU A 148 7.78 -1.81 25.79
C GLU A 148 7.77 -0.36 26.29
N PHE A 149 8.19 0.59 25.45
CA PHE A 149 8.08 2.01 25.78
C PHE A 149 6.61 2.41 25.93
N SER A 150 5.77 2.05 24.96
CA SER A 150 4.35 2.40 24.92
C SER A 150 3.62 1.84 26.15
N ASP A 151 3.83 0.56 26.46
CA ASP A 151 3.24 -0.11 27.62
C ASP A 151 3.67 0.54 28.94
N LEU A 152 4.96 0.85 29.08
CA LEU A 152 5.48 1.48 30.29
C LEU A 152 4.97 2.91 30.43
N ASN A 153 4.94 3.68 29.35
CA ASN A 153 4.47 5.05 29.33
C ASN A 153 3.00 5.11 29.75
N GLN A 154 2.14 4.30 29.12
CA GLN A 154 0.73 4.25 29.46
C GLN A 154 0.52 3.85 30.93
N LYS A 155 1.26 2.85 31.42
CA LYS A 155 1.19 2.42 32.81
C LYS A 155 1.63 3.49 33.82
N LEU A 156 2.52 4.41 33.43
CA LEU A 156 2.92 5.54 34.26
C LEU A 156 1.82 6.61 34.29
N ILE A 157 1.22 6.92 33.14
CA ILE A 157 0.09 7.85 33.01
C ILE A 157 -1.11 7.36 33.81
N ASP A 158 -1.46 6.08 33.71
CA ASP A 158 -2.57 5.46 34.45
C ASP A 158 -2.38 5.54 35.98
N LYS A 159 -1.15 5.74 36.44
CA LYS A 159 -0.81 5.94 37.86
C LYS A 159 -0.83 7.42 38.28
N GLY A 160 -1.30 8.31 37.41
CA GLY A 160 -1.41 9.74 37.65
C GLY A 160 -0.13 10.53 37.39
N MET A 161 0.83 9.97 36.63
CA MET A 161 2.00 10.74 36.17
C MET A 161 1.59 11.64 34.99
N ASP A 162 2.09 12.88 34.97
CA ASP A 162 1.98 13.77 33.81
C ASP A 162 2.67 13.16 32.58
N ASP A 163 2.09 13.38 31.40
CA ASP A 163 2.53 12.77 30.13
C ASP A 163 4.02 13.02 29.85
N ASN A 164 4.53 14.24 30.09
CA ASN A 164 5.95 14.54 29.84
C ASN A 164 6.86 13.83 30.82
N ALA A 165 6.45 13.73 32.08
CA ALA A 165 7.21 13.01 33.10
C ALA A 165 7.19 11.49 32.85
N ALA A 166 6.06 10.96 32.36
CA ALA A 166 5.92 9.56 31.96
C ALA A 166 6.83 9.23 30.78
N ASP A 167 6.83 10.07 29.73
CA ASP A 167 7.65 9.91 28.53
C ASP A 167 9.14 9.90 28.87
N GLN A 168 9.61 10.88 29.63
CA GLN A 168 11.01 10.96 30.07
C GLN A 168 11.43 9.75 30.90
N LYS A 169 10.55 9.29 31.80
CA LYS A 169 10.84 8.15 32.69
C LYS A 169 10.83 6.84 31.93
N ALA A 170 9.84 6.61 31.07
CA ALA A 170 9.79 5.44 30.20
C ALA A 170 11.02 5.42 29.29
N GLY A 171 11.35 6.56 28.69
CA GLY A 171 12.53 6.72 27.84
C GLY A 171 13.82 6.36 28.57
N ALA A 172 14.04 6.86 29.79
CA ALA A 172 15.24 6.53 30.56
C ALA A 172 15.34 5.04 30.91
N VAL A 173 14.22 4.40 31.24
CA VAL A 173 14.17 2.95 31.54
C VAL A 173 14.50 2.12 30.29
N ILE A 174 13.90 2.46 29.15
CA ILE A 174 14.12 1.78 27.87
C ILE A 174 15.56 1.97 27.39
N ALA A 175 16.09 3.20 27.44
CA ALA A 175 17.47 3.50 27.09
C ALA A 175 18.46 2.63 27.88
N LYS A 176 18.22 2.49 29.19
CA LYS A 176 19.04 1.66 30.07
C LYS A 176 18.89 0.17 29.73
N LYS A 177 17.67 -0.33 29.52
CA LYS A 177 17.40 -1.74 29.25
C LYS A 177 18.06 -2.21 27.95
N TYR A 178 18.00 -1.40 26.91
CA TYR A 178 18.51 -1.73 25.58
C TYR A 178 19.92 -1.21 25.30
N HIS A 179 20.59 -0.61 26.30
CA HIS A 179 21.93 -0.02 26.16
C HIS A 179 22.02 0.98 24.99
N LEU A 180 20.98 1.82 24.85
CA LEU A 180 20.87 2.77 23.75
C LEU A 180 21.85 3.94 23.92
N PRO A 181 22.32 4.55 22.82
CA PRO A 181 23.17 5.73 22.87
C PRO A 181 22.45 6.90 23.53
N LYS A 182 23.19 7.92 23.99
CA LYS A 182 22.62 9.06 24.72
C LYS A 182 21.59 9.83 23.89
N GLU A 183 21.84 9.94 22.59
CA GLU A 183 21.04 10.65 21.60
C GLU A 183 19.96 9.79 20.92
N TRP A 184 19.64 8.62 21.48
CA TRP A 184 18.60 7.75 20.94
C TRP A 184 17.25 8.46 20.82
N ARG A 185 16.43 7.93 19.91
CA ARG A 185 15.04 8.36 19.67
C ARG A 185 14.15 7.13 19.63
N LEU A 186 12.92 7.29 20.10
CA LEU A 186 11.91 6.24 20.01
C LEU A 186 11.68 5.90 18.52
N PRO A 187 11.81 4.63 18.12
CA PRO A 187 11.46 4.21 16.77
C PRO A 187 9.97 4.44 16.49
N ILE A 188 9.67 5.07 15.35
CA ILE A 188 8.29 5.41 14.95
C ILE A 188 7.82 4.68 13.68
N GLY A 189 8.61 3.72 13.19
CA GLY A 189 8.37 3.00 11.93
C GLY A 189 9.26 3.47 10.79
N ASN A 190 9.05 2.89 9.61
CA ASN A 190 9.80 3.25 8.42
C ASN A 190 9.33 4.60 7.88
N VAL A 191 10.29 5.44 7.50
CA VAL A 191 9.99 6.68 6.78
C VAL A 191 9.91 6.38 5.30
N LEU A 192 8.76 6.66 4.69
CA LEU A 192 8.56 6.52 3.25
C LEU A 192 8.85 7.83 2.53
N LYS A 193 9.55 7.76 1.41
CA LYS A 193 9.90 8.90 0.55
C LYS A 193 9.24 8.74 -0.81
N ASP A 194 8.85 9.86 -1.39
CA ASP A 194 8.28 9.90 -2.73
C ASP A 194 9.30 9.48 -3.80
N VAL A 195 8.86 8.68 -4.75
CA VAL A 195 9.60 8.29 -5.95
C VAL A 195 8.71 8.38 -7.17
N SER A 196 9.29 8.83 -8.27
CA SER A 196 8.56 8.88 -9.54
C SER A 196 8.18 7.48 -10.01
N ARG A 197 6.91 7.29 -10.39
CA ARG A 197 6.44 6.09 -11.09
C ARG A 197 7.26 5.80 -12.36
N ASP A 198 7.72 6.84 -13.05
CA ASP A 198 8.46 6.73 -14.31
C ASP A 198 9.93 6.32 -14.12
N ALA A 199 10.40 6.22 -12.87
CA ALA A 199 11.76 5.79 -12.55
C ALA A 199 12.03 4.31 -12.80
N MET A 200 10.99 3.50 -13.06
CA MET A 200 11.12 2.06 -13.32
C MET A 200 10.06 1.54 -14.29
N ASN A 201 10.44 0.53 -15.08
CA ASN A 201 9.50 -0.39 -15.71
C ASN A 201 9.23 -1.54 -14.74
N VAL A 202 8.00 -2.03 -14.70
CA VAL A 202 7.61 -3.11 -13.78
C VAL A 202 7.53 -4.42 -14.54
N ASP A 203 8.35 -5.38 -14.14
CA ASP A 203 8.20 -6.78 -14.54
C ASP A 203 7.29 -7.49 -13.54
N VAL A 204 6.10 -7.88 -14.01
CA VAL A 204 5.06 -8.50 -13.20
C VAL A 204 5.19 -10.02 -13.11
N GLU A 205 6.04 -10.64 -13.92
CA GLU A 205 6.12 -12.10 -14.05
C GLU A 205 6.27 -12.81 -12.69
N PRO A 206 7.18 -12.38 -11.79
CA PRO A 206 7.37 -13.07 -10.52
C PRO A 206 6.19 -12.88 -9.54
N ALA A 207 5.33 -11.90 -9.75
CA ALA A 207 4.18 -11.58 -8.91
C ALA A 207 2.87 -12.21 -9.42
N ASN A 208 2.89 -12.91 -10.55
CA ASN A 208 1.70 -13.39 -11.26
C ASN A 208 0.75 -14.23 -10.38
N ASP A 209 1.27 -15.14 -9.56
CA ASP A 209 0.43 -15.98 -8.69
C ASP A 209 -0.33 -15.13 -7.65
N GLY A 210 0.32 -14.13 -7.07
CA GLY A 210 -0.30 -13.18 -6.15
C GLY A 210 -1.34 -12.30 -6.84
N LEU A 211 -1.05 -11.83 -8.06
CA LEU A 211 -1.98 -11.03 -8.86
C LEU A 211 -3.21 -11.85 -9.29
N ALA A 212 -3.03 -13.12 -9.62
CA ALA A 212 -4.13 -14.06 -9.90
C ALA A 212 -4.96 -14.36 -8.65
N ALA A 213 -4.33 -14.44 -7.47
CA ALA A 213 -5.05 -14.58 -6.20
C ALA A 213 -5.88 -13.32 -5.88
N LEU A 214 -5.33 -12.12 -6.10
CA LEU A 214 -6.07 -10.86 -5.96
C LEU A 214 -7.27 -10.82 -6.91
N ASP A 215 -7.09 -11.30 -8.14
CA ASP A 215 -8.18 -11.40 -9.10
C ASP A 215 -9.34 -12.22 -8.54
N ARG A 216 -9.06 -13.44 -8.05
CA ARG A 216 -10.09 -14.28 -7.42
C ARG A 216 -10.72 -13.63 -6.18
N CYS A 217 -9.93 -12.91 -5.37
CA CYS A 217 -10.41 -12.23 -4.17
C CYS A 217 -11.42 -11.12 -4.47
N LEU A 218 -11.15 -10.31 -5.49
CA LEU A 218 -11.95 -9.13 -5.82
C LEU A 218 -13.07 -9.44 -6.83
N ASN A 219 -12.87 -10.41 -7.72
CA ASN A 219 -13.79 -10.76 -8.81
C ASN A 219 -15.03 -11.59 -8.36
N GLY A 220 -15.16 -11.88 -7.06
CA GLY A 220 -16.32 -12.58 -6.48
C GLY A 220 -16.97 -11.87 -5.29
N LYS A 221 -16.45 -10.70 -4.88
CA LYS A 221 -16.79 -10.06 -3.61
C LYS A 221 -16.83 -8.53 -3.76
N ILE A 222 -17.95 -8.00 -4.25
CA ILE A 222 -18.40 -6.67 -3.82
C ILE A 222 -18.83 -6.83 -2.35
N VAL A 223 -17.86 -6.88 -1.43
CA VAL A 223 -18.12 -7.06 0.01
C VAL A 223 -17.73 -5.78 0.71
N ARG A 224 -18.73 -5.19 1.36
CA ARG A 224 -18.68 -3.96 2.17
C ARG A 224 -17.75 -4.01 3.41
N MET A 225 -16.88 -5.02 3.54
CA MET A 225 -15.99 -5.23 4.69
C MET A 225 -14.70 -5.95 4.29
N MET A 226 -13.57 -5.54 4.90
CA MET A 226 -12.25 -6.18 4.73
C MET A 226 -12.39 -7.70 4.93
N THR A 227 -12.05 -8.47 3.89
CA THR A 227 -12.04 -9.93 3.98
C THR A 227 -10.60 -10.40 3.94
N THR A 228 -10.21 -11.29 4.85
CA THR A 228 -8.98 -12.06 4.75
C THR A 228 -9.15 -13.10 3.64
N CYS A 229 -8.19 -13.15 2.71
CA CYS A 229 -8.13 -14.18 1.69
C CYS A 229 -7.09 -15.22 2.10
N SER A 230 -7.53 -16.45 2.34
CA SER A 230 -6.69 -17.63 2.58
C SER A 230 -6.67 -18.53 1.36
#